data_AF-A0A060HEV4-F1
#
_entry.id   AF-A0A060HEV4-F1
#
_cell.length_a   1.000
_cell.length_b   1.000
_cell.length_c   1.000
_cell.angle_alpha   90.00
_cell.angle_beta   90.00
_cell.angle_gamma   90.00
#
_symmetry.space_group_name_H-M   'P 1'
#
loop_
_entity.id
_entity.type
_entity.pdbx_description
1 polymer ?
#
loop_
_entity_poly.entity_id
_entity_poly.type
_entity_poly.pdbx_seq_one_letter_code
_entity_poly.pdbx_strand_id
1 'polypeptide(L)'
;MQMQMPKVTIKSDVAMRTVTTKQGTQMPIYSQRAELDCEKMRVEIEVVVDGLREGYPVGAVKLWDVLSDLVMGRFGLELSRKKTLVDVKLPLASSSVSGKG
;
A
#
# COMPACT_ATOMS: atom_id res chain seq x y z
N MET A 1 18.73 11.79 -4.34
CA MET A 1 17.75 11.91 -3.23
C MET A 1 17.20 10.52 -2.96
N GLN A 2 17.30 10.02 -1.74
CA GLN A 2 16.68 8.75 -1.37
C GLN A 2 15.22 9.04 -1.01
N MET A 3 14.29 8.63 -1.87
CA MET A 3 12.86 8.81 -1.62
C MET A 3 12.48 7.90 -0.45
N GLN A 4 12.08 8.47 0.69
CA GLN A 4 11.49 7.68 1.77
C GLN A 4 10.13 7.16 1.28
N MET A 5 9.95 5.84 1.33
CA MET A 5 8.67 5.23 0.97
C MET A 5 7.61 5.64 2.00
N PRO A 6 6.46 6.19 1.57
CA PRO A 6 5.40 6.60 2.49
C PRO A 6 4.87 5.43 3.31
N LYS A 7 4.58 5.67 4.59
CA LYS A 7 4.05 4.63 5.48
C LYS A 7 2.53 4.53 5.32
N VAL A 8 2.02 3.32 5.17
CA VAL A 8 0.59 3.01 5.05
C VAL A 8 0.18 2.13 6.22
N THR A 9 -0.82 2.55 6.98
CA THR A 9 -1.39 1.80 8.11
C THR A 9 -2.81 1.36 7.79
N ILE A 10 -3.08 0.06 7.81
CA ILE A 10 -4.39 -0.50 7.46
C ILE A 10 -5.39 -0.27 8.60
N LYS A 11 -6.57 0.28 8.29
CA LYS A 11 -7.58 0.71 9.28
C LYS A 11 -8.86 -0.10 9.27
N SER A 12 -9.11 -0.90 8.23
CA SER A 12 -10.35 -1.69 8.12
C SER A 12 -10.12 -3.06 7.49
N ASP A 13 -11.07 -3.95 7.71
CA ASP A 13 -11.22 -5.16 6.91
C ASP A 13 -11.52 -4.84 5.44
N VAL A 14 -11.41 -5.85 4.59
CA VAL A 14 -11.72 -5.73 3.16
C VAL A 14 -13.22 -5.53 2.97
N ALA A 15 -13.59 -4.44 2.31
CA ALA A 15 -14.93 -4.19 1.83
C ALA A 15 -15.02 -4.48 0.33
N MET A 16 -16.17 -4.97 -0.12
CA MET A 16 -16.48 -5.13 -1.55
C MET A 16 -17.49 -4.06 -1.96
N ARG A 17 -17.22 -3.39 -3.08
CA ARG A 17 -18.22 -2.57 -3.79
C ARG A 17 -18.32 -3.01 -5.25
N THR A 18 -19.50 -2.87 -5.83
CA THR A 18 -19.71 -3.12 -7.26
C THR A 18 -19.61 -1.82 -8.02
N VAL A 19 -18.83 -1.79 -9.10
CA VAL A 19 -18.74 -0.66 -10.03
C VAL A 19 -19.19 -1.10 -11.41
N THR A 20 -19.88 -0.21 -12.13
CA THR A 20 -20.25 -0.45 -13.53
C THR A 20 -19.17 0.17 -14.42
N THR A 21 -18.57 -0.62 -15.29
CA THR A 21 -17.60 -0.12 -16.27
C THR A 21 -18.29 0.73 -17.33
N LYS A 22 -17.49 1.47 -18.11
CA LYS A 22 -18.00 2.23 -19.25
C LYS A 22 -18.73 1.37 -20.29
N GLN A 23 -18.48 0.06 -20.31
CA GLN A 23 -19.10 -0.90 -21.23
C GLN A 23 -20.37 -1.54 -20.65
N GLY A 24 -20.82 -1.12 -19.45
CA GLY A 24 -22.00 -1.65 -18.79
C GLY A 24 -21.77 -2.90 -17.95
N THR A 25 -20.56 -3.46 -17.94
CA THR A 25 -20.22 -4.64 -17.14
C THR A 25 -20.07 -4.27 -15.66
N GLN A 26 -20.72 -5.03 -14.78
CA GLN A 26 -20.52 -4.89 -13.33
C GLN A 26 -19.25 -5.65 -12.90
N MET A 27 -18.41 -4.98 -12.12
CA MET A 27 -17.17 -5.56 -11.59
C MET A 27 -17.08 -5.31 -10.08
N PRO A 28 -16.71 -6.34 -9.28
CA PRO A 28 -16.40 -6.13 -7.88
C PRO A 28 -15.04 -5.42 -7.73
N ILE A 29 -14.96 -4.53 -6.75
CA ILE A 29 -13.73 -3.90 -6.27
C ILE A 29 -13.62 -4.19 -4.79
N TYR A 30 -12.50 -4.78 -4.40
CA TYR A 30 -12.18 -5.08 -3.02
C TYR A 30 -11.16 -4.07 -2.51
N SER A 31 -11.44 -3.45 -1.37
CA SER A 31 -10.57 -2.41 -0.83
C SER A 31 -10.62 -2.31 0.68
N GLN A 32 -9.52 -1.82 1.26
CA GLN A 32 -9.39 -1.48 2.67
C GLN A 32 -9.15 0.01 2.84
N ARG A 33 -9.73 0.59 3.89
CA ARG A 33 -9.34 1.93 4.34
C ARG A 33 -7.98 1.84 4.99
N ALA A 34 -7.13 2.79 4.67
CA ALA A 34 -5.80 2.91 5.25
C ALA A 34 -5.44 4.37 5.47
N GLU A 35 -4.46 4.60 6.33
CA GLU A 35 -3.90 5.91 6.61
C GLU A 35 -2.51 5.99 5.99
N LEU A 36 -2.33 6.95 5.09
CA LEU A 36 -1.05 7.31 4.48
C LEU A 36 -0.39 8.40 5.34
N ASP A 37 0.82 8.12 5.81
CA ASP A 37 1.65 9.03 6.60
C ASP A 37 2.81 9.52 5.72
N CYS A 38 2.79 10.80 5.37
CA CYS A 38 3.82 11.51 4.63
C CYS A 38 4.42 12.59 5.55
N GLU A 39 5.65 13.05 5.26
CA GLU A 39 6.41 13.99 6.12
C GLU A 39 5.62 15.22 6.62
N LYS A 40 4.63 15.68 5.86
CA LYS A 40 3.83 16.88 6.17
C LYS A 40 2.35 16.61 6.38
N MET A 41 1.87 15.38 6.19
CA MET A 41 0.44 15.12 6.11
C MET A 41 0.08 13.67 6.40
N ARG A 42 -1.10 13.51 7.01
CA ARG A 42 -1.75 12.23 7.21
C ARG A 42 -3.11 12.23 6.50
N VAL A 43 -3.34 11.26 5.61
CA VAL A 43 -4.53 11.22 4.74
C VAL A 43 -5.13 9.82 4.74
N GLU A 44 -6.45 9.72 4.78
CA GLU A 44 -7.16 8.45 4.57
C GLU A 44 -7.18 8.12 3.07
N ILE A 45 -6.79 6.89 2.73
CA ILE A 45 -6.74 6.36 1.38
C ILE A 45 -7.43 5.00 1.30
N GLU A 46 -7.82 4.61 0.09
CA GLU A 46 -8.23 3.25 -0.21
C GLU A 46 -7.07 2.45 -0.80
N VAL A 47 -6.85 1.25 -0.25
CA VAL A 47 -5.93 0.24 -0.78
C VAL A 47 -6.77 -0.84 -1.45
N VAL A 48 -6.66 -0.93 -2.78
CA VAL A 48 -7.34 -1.98 -3.55
C VAL A 48 -6.56 -3.29 -3.43
N VAL A 49 -7.27 -4.37 -3.17
CA VAL A 49 -6.74 -5.74 -3.08
C VAL A 49 -7.46 -6.65 -4.09
N ASP A 50 -6.90 -7.82 -4.35
CA ASP A 50 -7.40 -8.70 -5.42
C ASP A 50 -8.67 -9.49 -5.03
N GLY A 51 -8.99 -9.57 -3.74
CA GLY A 51 -10.17 -10.25 -3.22
C GLY A 51 -10.36 -10.07 -1.71
N LEU A 52 -11.40 -10.71 -1.18
CA LEU A 52 -11.75 -10.64 0.25
C LEU A 52 -10.72 -11.29 1.17
N ARG A 53 -9.91 -12.24 0.68
CA ARG A 53 -8.93 -13.00 1.47
C ARG A 53 -7.51 -12.47 1.31
N GLU A 54 -7.31 -11.60 0.33
CA GLU A 54 -6.06 -11.00 -0.09
C GLU A 54 -5.82 -9.65 0.62
N GLY A 55 -6.65 -9.35 1.61
CA GLY A 55 -6.51 -8.19 2.48
C GLY A 55 -5.30 -8.28 3.40
N TYR A 56 -4.81 -7.11 3.79
CA TYR A 56 -3.81 -6.96 4.84
C TYR A 56 -4.49 -6.99 6.23
N PRO A 57 -3.84 -7.50 7.28
CA PRO A 57 -4.39 -7.43 8.64
C PRO A 57 -4.65 -5.98 9.08
N VAL A 58 -5.74 -5.75 9.81
CA VAL A 58 -6.01 -4.43 10.42
C VAL A 58 -4.88 -4.08 11.40
N GLY A 59 -4.39 -2.85 11.32
CA GLY A 59 -3.22 -2.39 12.07
C GLY A 59 -1.87 -2.73 11.43
N ALA A 60 -1.84 -3.50 10.33
CA ALA A 60 -0.61 -3.74 9.60
C ALA A 60 -0.02 -2.43 9.07
N VAL A 61 1.29 -2.28 9.23
CA VAL A 61 2.06 -1.14 8.72
C VAL A 61 2.90 -1.62 7.54
N LYS A 62 2.75 -0.95 6.41
CA LYS A 62 3.45 -1.23 5.15
C LYS A 62 4.12 0.04 4.63
N LEU A 63 5.05 -0.13 3.71
CA LEU A 63 5.63 0.97 2.93
C LEU A 63 5.02 0.96 1.53
N TRP A 64 4.68 2.12 0.99
CA TRP A 64 4.22 2.23 -0.38
C TRP A 64 5.40 2.41 -1.33
N ASP A 65 5.63 1.41 -2.19
CA ASP A 65 6.56 1.54 -3.32
C ASP A 65 5.92 2.34 -4.45
N VAL A 66 5.98 3.66 -4.31
CA VAL A 66 5.43 4.61 -5.28
C VAL A 66 6.09 4.45 -6.65
N LEU A 67 7.37 4.09 -6.70
CA LEU A 67 8.11 3.98 -7.97
C LEU A 67 7.60 2.83 -8.82
N SER A 68 7.29 1.69 -8.19
CA SER A 68 6.68 0.55 -8.89
C SER A 68 5.27 0.85 -9.41
N ASP A 69 4.57 1.83 -8.82
CA ASP A 69 3.25 2.25 -9.27
C ASP A 69 3.28 3.45 -10.24
N LEU A 70 4.47 3.95 -10.63
CA LEU A 70 4.55 4.95 -11.69
C LEU A 70 4.31 4.29 -13.04
N VAL A 71 3.31 4.79 -13.77
CA VAL A 71 2.95 4.33 -15.10
C VAL A 71 2.96 5.49 -16.10
N MET A 72 3.23 5.18 -17.37
CA MET A 72 3.11 6.17 -18.44
C MET A 72 1.64 6.43 -18.77
N GLY A 73 1.16 7.60 -18.40
CA GLY A 73 -0.16 8.12 -18.73
C GLY A 73 -0.19 8.95 -20.00
N ARG A 74 -1.37 9.52 -20.31
CA ARG A 74 -1.58 10.29 -21.56
C ARG A 74 -0.77 11.60 -21.57
N PHE A 75 -0.52 12.17 -20.40
CA PHE A 75 0.12 13.48 -20.26
C PHE A 75 1.45 13.44 -19.51
N GLY A 76 2.01 12.25 -19.27
CA GLY A 76 3.24 12.05 -18.52
C GLY A 76 3.14 10.91 -17.52
N LEU A 77 3.95 10.95 -16.47
CA LEU A 77 3.90 9.96 -15.40
C LEU A 77 2.64 10.13 -14.56
N GLU A 78 1.93 9.04 -14.35
CA GLU A 78 0.74 8.94 -13.51
C GLU A 78 0.93 7.82 -12.49
N LEU A 79 0.12 7.83 -11.42
CA LEU A 79 0.09 6.73 -10.47
C LEU A 79 -0.92 5.68 -10.92
N SER A 80 -0.50 4.42 -10.83
CA SER A 80 -1.38 3.27 -10.97
C SER A 80 -2.50 3.33 -9.92
N ARG A 81 -3.65 2.72 -10.26
CA ARG A 81 -4.78 2.63 -9.32
C ARG A 81 -4.51 1.67 -8.16
N LYS A 82 -3.62 0.69 -8.35
CA LYS A 82 -3.21 -0.23 -7.29
C LYS A 82 -2.06 0.40 -6.50
N LYS A 83 -1.95 0.01 -5.23
CA LYS A 83 -0.85 0.44 -4.35
C LYS A 83 0.03 -0.76 -4.04
N THR A 84 1.26 -0.74 -4.52
CA THR A 84 2.26 -1.75 -4.24
C THR A 84 2.78 -1.52 -2.82
N LEU A 85 2.27 -2.32 -1.88
CA LEU A 85 2.66 -2.24 -0.48
C LEU A 85 3.70 -3.32 -0.16
N VAL A 86 4.81 -2.89 0.45
CA VAL A 86 5.91 -3.78 0.85
C VAL A 86 6.06 -3.79 2.38
N ASP A 87 6.61 -4.86 2.91
CA ASP A 87 6.88 -4.96 4.34
C ASP A 87 7.92 -3.94 4.79
N VAL A 88 7.68 -3.37 5.97
CA VAL A 88 8.72 -2.60 6.67
C VAL A 88 9.84 -3.57 7.02
N LYS A 89 10.98 -3.49 6.32
CA LYS A 89 12.18 -4.18 6.77
C LYS A 89 12.61 -3.54 8.09
N LEU A 90 12.31 -4.21 9.20
CA LEU A 90 12.97 -3.92 10.47
C LEU A 90 14.48 -4.02 10.23
N PRO A 91 15.31 -3.10 10.74
CA PRO A 91 16.75 -3.31 10.73
C PRO A 91 17.01 -4.66 11.40
N LEU A 92 17.74 -5.54 10.71
CA LEU A 92 18.31 -6.74 11.32
C LEU A 92 18.99 -6.29 12.61
N ALA A 93 18.47 -6.72 13.76
CA ALA A 93 19.12 -6.49 15.04
C ALA A 93 20.57 -6.92 14.88
N SER A 94 21.50 -6.00 15.15
CA SER A 94 22.92 -6.31 15.20
C SER A 94 23.09 -7.47 16.18
N SER A 95 23.41 -8.65 15.65
CA SER A 95 23.90 -9.76 16.44
C SER A 95 25.18 -9.27 17.10
N SER A 96 25.06 -8.88 18.37
CA SER A 96 26.19 -8.53 19.21
C SER A 96 27.10 -9.75 19.30
N VAL A 97 28.33 -9.55 18.85
CA VAL A 97 29.44 -10.46 19.05
C VAL A 97 29.58 -10.70 20.56
N SER A 98 29.25 -11.91 21.01
CA SER A 98 29.70 -12.40 22.32
C SER A 98 31.03 -13.10 22.10
N GLY A 99 32.11 -12.36 22.34
CA GLY A 99 33.43 -12.96 22.54
C GLY A 99 33.43 -13.80 23.81
N LYS A 100 33.94 -15.02 23.70
CA LYS A 100 34.59 -15.77 24.77
C LYS A 100 35.87 -16.32 24.11
N GLY A 101 37.07 -15.98 24.55
CA GLY A 101 37.51 -16.02 25.94
C GLY A 101 38.06 -17.42 26.18
#